data_AF-A0A523M8T6-F1
#
_entry.id   AF-A0A523M8T6-F1
#
_cell.length_a   1.000
_cell.length_b   1.000
_cell.length_c   1.000
_cell.angle_alpha   90.00
_cell.angle_beta   90.00
_cell.angle_gamma   90.00
#
_symmetry.space_group_name_H-M   'P 1'
#
loop_
_entity.id
_entity.type
_entity.pdbx_description
1 polymer ?
#
loop_
_entity_poly.entity_id
_entity_poly.type
_entity_poly.pdbx_seq_one_letter_code
_entity_poly.pdbx_strand_id
1 'polypeptide(L)'
;MTSLTAIFGNTEEDSGDSEKLLELYWSRAELKKEFAALRDEKFRLQEQITAKEGSAVRLQQKLEHLESLLLDPDWVYNVVVYYQLRAFNQRCTNKLARFAEQLKQQREQRQHSRVVGKWTDQRDEEAQGLQSQIGEQRMHLQLLEDQLLAERHRFSMMGGFARFLRRRTITRNLDEIVRRVAESQQRESEFLASLEEIKARDLPDTEGLDIASKRSINFMILSFAQQMYLHFSDNNLAGLAKEASEKSVGVSNYGSKAVCDSILETVQMRADSMEKVSGFADILQRCAKMISEKAVFELDDDAVPIAGTVSTVFDIDSNGLVREREANLIGDNYWKLTTVFSR
;
A
#
# COMPACT_ATOMS: atom_id res chain seq x y z
N MET A 1 48.54 -0.22 -82.45
CA MET A 1 47.67 -1.21 -83.12
C MET A 1 47.56 -2.42 -82.20
N THR A 2 46.33 -2.91 -82.05
CA THR A 2 45.86 -4.14 -81.37
C THR A 2 45.89 -4.23 -79.84
N SER A 3 44.66 -4.15 -79.32
CA SER A 3 44.08 -4.51 -78.04
C SER A 3 44.34 -5.96 -77.59
N LEU A 4 44.40 -6.16 -76.27
CA LEU A 4 43.78 -7.32 -75.63
C LEU A 4 43.00 -6.85 -74.40
N THR A 5 41.70 -7.01 -74.54
CA THR A 5 40.59 -6.66 -73.67
C THR A 5 40.45 -7.67 -72.52
N ALA A 6 39.91 -7.19 -71.40
CA ALA A 6 39.02 -7.91 -70.48
C ALA A 6 39.57 -9.06 -69.62
N ILE A 7 39.95 -8.75 -68.37
CA ILE A 7 39.68 -9.60 -67.18
C ILE A 7 39.37 -8.71 -65.95
N PHE A 8 38.65 -7.61 -66.16
CA PHE A 8 37.83 -7.05 -65.09
C PHE A 8 36.41 -7.31 -65.53
N GLY A 9 35.88 -8.44 -65.05
CA GLY A 9 34.47 -8.76 -65.16
C GLY A 9 33.69 -7.61 -64.53
N ASN A 10 32.91 -6.96 -65.38
CA ASN A 10 31.89 -6.02 -65.01
C ASN A 10 30.83 -6.79 -64.21
N THR A 11 30.75 -6.57 -62.89
CA THR A 11 29.59 -6.96 -62.08
C THR A 11 29.00 -5.71 -61.43
N GLU A 12 28.28 -4.93 -62.22
CA GLU A 12 27.24 -4.01 -61.72
C GLU A 12 26.01 -4.79 -61.18
N GLU A 13 26.22 -5.96 -60.55
CA GLU A 13 25.18 -6.77 -59.87
C GLU A 13 25.41 -6.88 -58.35
N ASP A 14 26.49 -6.33 -57.79
CA ASP A 14 26.89 -6.63 -56.40
C ASP A 14 26.18 -5.80 -55.31
N SER A 15 25.48 -4.71 -55.63
CA SER A 15 24.82 -3.89 -54.59
C SER A 15 23.52 -4.54 -54.08
N GLY A 16 22.71 -5.11 -54.98
CA GLY A 16 21.47 -5.81 -54.63
C GLY A 16 21.73 -7.17 -53.95
N ASP A 17 22.78 -7.87 -54.37
CA ASP A 17 23.21 -9.11 -53.72
C ASP A 17 23.85 -8.86 -52.35
N SER A 18 24.59 -7.74 -52.17
CA SER A 18 25.10 -7.33 -50.86
C SER A 18 23.98 -6.96 -49.88
N GLU A 19 22.97 -6.22 -50.33
CA GLU A 19 21.81 -5.85 -49.51
C GLU A 19 20.98 -7.08 -49.11
N LYS A 20 20.75 -8.00 -50.05
CA LYS A 20 20.07 -9.28 -49.80
C LYS A 20 20.87 -10.19 -48.87
N LEU A 21 22.20 -10.21 -48.96
CA LEU A 21 23.05 -10.92 -48.02
C LEU A 21 22.95 -10.33 -46.61
N LEU A 22 22.96 -9.00 -46.47
CA LEU A 22 22.74 -8.34 -45.19
C LEU A 22 21.37 -8.72 -44.62
N GLU A 23 20.29 -8.61 -45.39
CA GLU A 23 18.95 -9.04 -44.94
C GLU A 23 18.92 -10.49 -44.44
N LEU A 24 19.61 -11.41 -45.13
CA LEU A 24 19.73 -12.81 -44.69
C LEU A 24 20.54 -12.95 -43.38
N TYR A 25 21.58 -12.14 -43.18
CA TYR A 25 22.34 -12.12 -41.92
C TYR A 25 21.52 -11.56 -40.77
N TRP A 26 20.75 -10.49 -40.99
CA TRP A 26 19.85 -9.91 -40.00
C TRP A 26 18.70 -10.87 -39.67
N SER A 27 18.08 -11.47 -40.68
CA SER A 27 17.07 -12.52 -40.52
C SER A 27 17.61 -13.70 -39.71
N ARG A 28 18.81 -14.19 -40.04
CA ARG A 28 19.48 -15.26 -39.28
C ARG A 28 19.81 -14.86 -37.86
N ALA A 29 20.20 -13.61 -37.61
CA ALA A 29 20.50 -13.12 -36.27
C ALA A 29 19.22 -13.05 -35.42
N GLU A 30 18.12 -12.54 -35.98
CA GLU A 30 16.84 -12.49 -35.27
C GLU A 30 16.29 -13.91 -35.02
N LEU A 31 16.35 -14.80 -36.00
CA LEU A 31 16.00 -16.22 -35.84
C LEU A 31 16.83 -16.92 -34.75
N LYS A 32 18.13 -16.61 -34.64
CA LYS A 32 18.97 -17.16 -33.57
C LYS A 32 18.56 -16.64 -32.20
N LYS A 33 18.20 -15.36 -32.10
CA LYS A 33 17.74 -14.72 -30.87
C LYS A 33 16.38 -15.28 -30.44
N GLU A 34 15.44 -15.43 -31.37
CA GLU A 34 14.16 -16.09 -31.12
C GLU A 34 14.35 -17.55 -30.72
N PHE A 35 15.24 -18.29 -31.39
CA PHE A 35 15.54 -19.68 -31.02
C PHE A 35 16.18 -19.80 -29.64
N ALA A 36 17.05 -18.86 -29.27
CA ALA A 36 17.62 -18.78 -27.92
C ALA A 36 16.53 -18.48 -26.89
N ALA A 37 15.66 -17.50 -27.14
CA ALA A 37 14.53 -17.15 -26.27
C ALA A 37 13.57 -18.34 -26.08
N LEU A 38 13.21 -19.04 -27.17
CA LEU A 38 12.37 -20.24 -27.11
C LEU A 38 13.04 -21.39 -26.37
N ARG A 39 14.36 -21.53 -26.48
CA ARG A 39 15.13 -22.54 -25.75
C ARG A 39 15.15 -22.25 -24.25
N ASP A 40 15.34 -21.00 -23.86
CA ASP A 40 15.30 -20.56 -22.46
C ASP A 40 13.90 -20.75 -21.86
N GLU A 41 12.86 -20.39 -22.62
CA GLU A 41 11.48 -20.62 -22.23
C GLU A 41 11.17 -22.12 -22.08
N LYS A 42 11.63 -22.95 -23.02
CA LYS A 42 11.49 -24.41 -22.93
C LYS A 42 12.15 -24.96 -21.67
N PHE A 43 13.38 -24.53 -21.34
CA PHE A 43 14.04 -24.96 -20.12
C PHE A 43 13.28 -24.52 -18.87
N ARG A 44 12.84 -23.25 -18.82
CA ARG A 44 12.02 -22.73 -17.72
C ARG A 44 10.73 -23.53 -17.53
N LEU A 45 10.04 -23.87 -18.62
CA LEU A 45 8.82 -24.67 -18.57
C LEU A 45 9.11 -26.11 -18.11
N GLN A 46 10.19 -26.72 -18.59
CA GLN A 46 10.61 -28.04 -18.12
C GLN A 46 10.90 -28.06 -16.62
N GLU A 47 11.64 -27.08 -16.10
CA GLU A 47 11.88 -26.95 -14.66
C GLU A 47 10.57 -26.79 -13.87
N GLN A 48 9.63 -25.97 -14.36
CA GLN A 48 8.32 -25.82 -13.73
C GLN A 48 7.51 -27.13 -13.74
N ILE A 49 7.57 -27.90 -14.82
CA ILE A 49 6.91 -29.20 -14.92
C ILE A 49 7.53 -30.17 -13.91
N THR A 50 8.84 -30.32 -13.89
CA THR A 50 9.53 -31.21 -12.94
C THR A 50 9.26 -30.80 -11.49
N ALA A 51 9.22 -29.50 -11.19
CA ALA A 51 8.86 -28.99 -9.87
C ALA A 51 7.41 -29.36 -9.48
N LYS A 52 6.46 -29.23 -10.41
CA LYS A 52 5.05 -29.60 -10.22
C LYS A 52 4.87 -31.11 -10.05
N GLU A 53 5.54 -31.92 -10.87
CA GLU A 53 5.54 -33.38 -10.76
C GLU A 53 6.09 -33.83 -9.40
N GLY A 54 7.23 -33.28 -8.98
CA GLY A 54 7.78 -33.55 -7.65
C GLY A 54 6.84 -33.14 -6.52
N SER A 55 6.09 -32.04 -6.68
CA SER A 55 5.06 -31.64 -5.71
C SER A 55 3.87 -32.60 -5.69
N ALA A 56 3.44 -33.11 -6.86
CA ALA A 56 2.36 -34.07 -6.98
C ALA A 56 2.70 -35.40 -6.30
N VAL A 57 3.90 -35.91 -6.53
CA VAL A 57 4.39 -37.15 -5.86
C VAL A 57 4.42 -36.99 -4.35
N ARG A 58 4.91 -35.86 -3.83
CA ARG A 58 4.89 -35.57 -2.38
C ARG A 58 3.48 -35.47 -1.81
N LEU A 59 2.53 -34.94 -2.57
CA LEU A 59 1.14 -34.87 -2.16
C LEU A 59 0.52 -36.27 -2.11
N GLN A 60 0.78 -37.09 -3.13
CA GLN A 60 0.32 -38.48 -3.17
C GLN A 60 0.85 -39.28 -1.97
N GLN A 61 2.15 -39.19 -1.67
CA GLN A 61 2.74 -39.85 -0.49
C GLN A 61 2.08 -39.42 0.83
N LYS A 62 1.70 -38.14 0.96
CA LYS A 62 0.99 -37.65 2.15
C LYS A 62 -0.44 -38.18 2.23
N LEU A 63 -1.11 -38.35 1.09
CA LEU A 63 -2.45 -38.93 1.03
C LEU A 63 -2.43 -40.42 1.38
N GLU A 64 -1.48 -41.18 0.83
CA GLU A 64 -1.29 -42.61 1.15
C GLU A 64 -0.97 -42.79 2.64
N HIS A 65 -0.12 -41.92 3.21
CA HIS A 65 0.15 -41.95 4.65
C HIS A 65 -1.10 -41.65 5.51
N LEU A 66 -1.90 -40.67 5.09
CA LEU A 66 -3.15 -40.34 5.77
C LEU A 66 -4.17 -41.49 5.68
N GLU A 67 -4.27 -42.13 4.51
CA GLU A 67 -5.11 -43.31 4.32
C GLU A 67 -4.69 -44.42 5.29
N SER A 68 -3.39 -44.70 5.40
CA SER A 68 -2.87 -45.67 6.37
C SER A 68 -3.26 -45.33 7.82
N LEU A 69 -3.24 -44.05 8.21
CA LEU A 69 -3.62 -43.63 9.57
C LEU A 69 -5.14 -43.71 9.81
N LEU A 70 -5.95 -43.50 8.77
CA LEU A 70 -7.42 -43.61 8.86
C LEU A 70 -7.90 -45.06 8.90
N LEU A 71 -7.14 -45.98 8.31
CA LEU A 71 -7.43 -47.42 8.37
C LEU A 71 -7.15 -48.02 9.75
N ASP A 72 -6.31 -47.38 10.56
CA ASP A 72 -6.00 -47.81 11.92
C ASP A 72 -7.07 -47.30 12.93
N PRO A 73 -7.84 -48.20 13.57
CA PRO A 73 -8.88 -47.82 14.54
C PRO A 73 -8.38 -47.04 15.75
N ASP A 74 -7.11 -47.21 16.13
CA ASP A 74 -6.51 -46.51 17.27
C ASP A 74 -6.11 -45.07 16.90
N TRP A 75 -5.81 -44.82 15.62
CA TRP A 75 -5.34 -43.53 15.12
C TRP A 75 -6.43 -42.67 14.47
N VAL A 76 -7.50 -43.26 13.96
CA VAL A 76 -8.55 -42.54 13.22
C VAL A 76 -9.11 -41.33 14.00
N TYR A 77 -9.33 -41.48 15.31
CA TYR A 77 -9.86 -40.40 16.16
C TYR A 77 -8.85 -39.26 16.35
N ASN A 78 -7.56 -39.61 16.50
CA ASN A 78 -6.48 -38.64 16.61
C ASN A 78 -6.31 -37.83 15.32
N VAL A 79 -6.46 -38.47 14.16
CA VAL A 79 -6.43 -37.80 12.85
C VAL A 79 -7.55 -36.76 12.74
N VAL A 80 -8.78 -37.12 13.15
CA VAL A 80 -9.92 -36.19 13.11
C VAL A 80 -9.68 -34.99 14.02
N VAL A 81 -9.27 -35.22 15.27
CA VAL A 81 -8.95 -34.15 16.23
C VAL A 81 -7.84 -33.24 15.70
N TYR A 82 -6.76 -33.82 15.16
CA TYR A 82 -5.64 -33.07 14.56
C TYR A 82 -6.13 -32.08 13.50
N TYR A 83 -6.94 -32.54 12.54
CA TYR A 83 -7.40 -31.68 11.46
C TYR A 83 -8.42 -30.63 11.93
N GLN A 84 -9.23 -30.95 12.93
CA GLN A 84 -10.16 -29.99 13.54
C GLN A 84 -9.42 -28.88 14.31
N LEU A 85 -8.41 -29.24 15.10
CA LEU A 85 -7.53 -28.28 15.78
C LEU A 85 -6.75 -27.41 14.79
N ARG A 86 -6.24 -28.00 13.71
CA ARG A 86 -5.55 -27.27 12.65
C ARG A 86 -6.49 -26.30 11.92
N ALA A 87 -7.70 -26.74 11.59
CA ALA A 87 -8.72 -25.89 10.99
C ALA A 87 -9.12 -24.75 11.94
N PHE A 88 -9.28 -25.05 13.23
CA PHE A 88 -9.56 -24.07 14.28
C PHE A 88 -8.45 -23.02 14.40
N ASN A 89 -7.18 -23.43 14.43
CA ASN A 89 -6.04 -22.49 14.43
C ASN A 89 -6.04 -21.61 13.16
N GLN A 90 -6.33 -22.19 11.99
CA GLN A 90 -6.41 -21.42 10.75
C GLN A 90 -7.56 -20.40 10.78
N ARG A 91 -8.72 -20.75 11.36
CA ARG A 91 -9.82 -19.79 11.57
C ARG A 91 -9.38 -18.64 12.47
N CYS A 92 -8.69 -18.94 13.56
CA CYS A 92 -8.14 -17.94 14.48
C CYS A 92 -7.13 -17.01 13.78
N THR A 93 -6.20 -17.60 13.03
CA THR A 93 -5.22 -16.86 12.21
C THR A 93 -5.92 -15.94 11.22
N ASN A 94 -6.92 -16.44 10.49
CA ASN A 94 -7.67 -15.64 9.51
C ASN A 94 -8.43 -14.50 10.17
N LYS A 95 -9.00 -14.72 11.36
CA LYS A 95 -9.70 -13.67 12.12
C LYS A 95 -8.73 -12.58 12.57
N LEU A 96 -7.56 -12.96 13.07
CA LEU A 96 -6.49 -12.04 13.45
C LEU A 96 -5.95 -11.26 12.25
N ALA A 97 -5.76 -11.92 11.10
CA ALA A 97 -5.33 -11.29 9.86
C ALA A 97 -6.35 -10.26 9.34
N ARG A 98 -7.65 -10.60 9.36
CA ARG A 98 -8.71 -9.64 9.01
C ARG A 98 -8.73 -8.43 9.94
N PHE A 99 -8.54 -8.65 11.23
CA PHE A 99 -8.46 -7.56 12.21
C PHE A 99 -7.24 -6.66 11.96
N ALA A 100 -6.06 -7.25 11.71
CA ALA A 100 -4.85 -6.51 11.37
C ALA A 100 -5.02 -5.66 10.09
N GLU A 101 -5.63 -6.24 9.06
CA GLU A 101 -5.90 -5.55 7.80
C GLU A 101 -6.88 -4.38 7.97
N GLN A 102 -7.96 -4.59 8.73
CA GLN A 102 -8.91 -3.52 9.06
C GLN A 102 -8.23 -2.35 9.80
N LEU A 103 -7.32 -2.65 10.74
CA LEU A 103 -6.58 -1.60 11.46
C LEU A 103 -5.64 -0.82 10.55
N LYS A 104 -4.93 -1.50 9.64
CA LYS A 104 -4.05 -0.84 8.65
C LYS A 104 -4.85 0.10 7.76
N GLN A 105 -5.91 -0.40 7.14
CA GLN A 105 -6.79 0.39 6.27
C GLN A 105 -7.38 1.60 7.02
N GLN A 106 -7.85 1.41 8.25
CA GLN A 106 -8.40 2.50 9.04
C GLN A 106 -7.36 3.59 9.35
N ARG A 107 -6.11 3.23 9.62
CA ARG A 107 -5.05 4.20 9.88
C ARG A 107 -4.58 4.90 8.62
N GLU A 108 -4.36 4.16 7.55
CA GLU A 108 -3.99 4.72 6.25
C GLU A 108 -5.04 5.71 5.77
N GLN A 109 -6.32 5.34 5.87
CA GLN A 109 -7.42 6.23 5.50
C GLN A 109 -7.43 7.50 6.36
N ARG A 110 -7.24 7.39 7.69
CA ARG A 110 -7.17 8.57 8.58
C ARG A 110 -5.97 9.47 8.26
N GLN A 111 -4.81 8.89 8.00
CA GLN A 111 -3.60 9.63 7.64
C GLN A 111 -3.78 10.33 6.30
N HIS A 112 -4.28 9.60 5.29
CA HIS A 112 -4.60 10.14 3.98
C HIS A 112 -5.62 11.28 4.11
N SER A 113 -6.77 11.07 4.74
CA SER A 113 -7.76 12.13 4.96
C SER A 113 -7.19 13.36 5.67
N ARG A 114 -6.28 13.18 6.64
CA ARG A 114 -5.60 14.29 7.32
C ARG A 114 -4.66 15.07 6.39
N VAL A 115 -3.88 14.36 5.57
CA VAL A 115 -2.96 14.98 4.59
C VAL A 115 -3.75 15.71 3.52
N VAL A 116 -4.77 15.06 2.94
CA VAL A 116 -5.67 15.65 1.96
C VAL A 116 -6.38 16.88 2.53
N GLY A 117 -6.89 16.81 3.75
CA GLY A 117 -7.54 17.95 4.42
C GLY A 117 -6.59 19.14 4.54
N LYS A 118 -5.40 18.94 5.15
CA LYS A 118 -4.40 20.01 5.30
C LYS A 118 -3.95 20.61 3.97
N TRP A 119 -3.73 19.77 2.96
CA TRP A 119 -3.37 20.21 1.62
C TRP A 119 -4.47 21.06 0.99
N THR A 120 -5.71 20.59 1.08
CA THR A 120 -6.88 21.32 0.55
C THR A 120 -7.04 22.66 1.25
N ASP A 121 -6.97 22.68 2.58
CA ASP A 121 -7.08 23.90 3.38
C ASP A 121 -5.99 24.92 3.01
N GLN A 122 -4.73 24.49 2.92
CA GLN A 122 -3.62 25.36 2.54
C GLN A 122 -3.77 25.90 1.12
N ARG A 123 -4.13 25.03 0.16
CA ARG A 123 -4.35 25.44 -1.24
C ARG A 123 -5.50 26.45 -1.34
N ASP A 124 -6.57 26.23 -0.59
CA ASP A 124 -7.74 27.11 -0.61
C ASP A 124 -7.42 28.45 0.07
N GLU A 125 -6.60 28.48 1.13
CA GLU A 125 -6.09 29.71 1.75
C GLU A 125 -5.19 30.50 0.79
N GLU A 126 -4.23 29.84 0.13
CA GLU A 126 -3.36 30.44 -0.91
C GLU A 126 -4.20 31.00 -2.07
N ALA A 127 -5.18 30.24 -2.56
CA ALA A 127 -6.06 30.65 -3.65
C ALA A 127 -6.97 31.84 -3.25
N GLN A 128 -7.49 31.85 -2.02
CA GLN A 128 -8.29 32.96 -1.51
C GLN A 128 -7.45 34.24 -1.38
N GLY A 129 -6.23 34.15 -0.84
CA GLY A 129 -5.32 35.29 -0.74
C GLY A 129 -5.03 35.90 -2.11
N LEU A 130 -4.77 35.07 -3.11
CA LEU A 130 -4.54 35.53 -4.49
C LEU A 130 -5.82 36.08 -5.14
N GLN A 131 -6.98 35.49 -4.87
CA GLN A 131 -8.27 35.99 -5.37
C GLN A 131 -8.61 37.38 -4.80
N SER A 132 -8.26 37.65 -3.53
CA SER A 132 -8.34 38.99 -2.96
C SER A 132 -7.44 39.99 -3.67
N GLN A 133 -6.18 39.62 -3.96
CA GLN A 133 -5.25 40.47 -4.73
C GLN A 133 -5.76 40.75 -6.15
N ILE A 134 -6.35 39.76 -6.83
CA ILE A 134 -6.99 39.95 -8.14
C ILE A 134 -8.16 40.95 -8.02
N GLY A 135 -8.97 40.85 -6.97
CA GLY A 135 -10.06 41.80 -6.71
C GLY A 135 -9.56 43.24 -6.53
N GLU A 136 -8.52 43.44 -5.73
CA GLU A 136 -7.88 44.74 -5.54
C GLU A 136 -7.28 45.29 -6.85
N GLN A 137 -6.61 44.42 -7.62
CA GLN A 137 -5.99 44.79 -8.89
C GLN A 137 -7.03 45.19 -9.95
N ARG A 138 -8.20 44.52 -9.98
CA ARG A 138 -9.33 44.90 -10.84
C ARG A 138 -9.91 46.27 -10.47
N MET A 139 -10.03 46.57 -9.18
CA MET A 139 -10.47 47.90 -8.73
C MET A 139 -9.48 48.98 -9.15
N HIS A 140 -8.17 48.71 -9.04
CA HIS A 140 -7.13 49.62 -9.49
C HIS A 140 -7.16 49.83 -11.03
N LEU A 141 -7.36 48.74 -11.79
CA LEU A 141 -7.52 48.81 -13.24
C LEU A 141 -8.71 49.69 -13.64
N GLN A 142 -9.88 49.47 -13.00
CA GLN A 142 -11.08 50.25 -13.26
C GLN A 142 -10.86 51.74 -12.98
N LEU A 143 -10.17 52.09 -11.89
CA LEU A 143 -9.83 53.48 -11.59
C LEU A 143 -8.94 54.13 -12.66
N LEU A 144 -7.95 53.39 -13.20
CA LEU A 144 -7.11 53.89 -14.28
C LEU A 144 -7.89 54.05 -15.59
N GLU A 145 -8.82 53.14 -15.89
CA GLU A 145 -9.70 53.23 -17.06
C GLU A 145 -10.65 54.44 -16.96
N ASP A 146 -11.24 54.67 -15.79
CA ASP A 146 -12.07 55.85 -15.52
C ASP A 146 -11.27 57.16 -15.67
N GLN A 147 -10.04 57.20 -15.17
CA GLN A 147 -9.13 58.34 -15.36
C GLN A 147 -8.79 58.57 -16.84
N LEU A 148 -8.54 57.48 -17.58
CA LEU A 148 -8.26 57.54 -19.01
C LEU A 148 -9.45 58.12 -19.79
N LEU A 149 -10.68 57.67 -19.49
CA LEU A 149 -11.91 58.17 -20.10
C LEU A 149 -12.12 59.64 -19.77
N ALA A 150 -11.92 60.04 -18.51
CA ALA A 150 -12.06 61.42 -18.07
C ALA A 150 -11.07 62.36 -18.79
N GLU A 151 -9.78 61.98 -18.90
CA GLU A 151 -8.78 62.79 -19.61
C GLU A 151 -9.02 62.82 -21.13
N ARG A 152 -9.48 61.72 -21.73
CA ARG A 152 -9.93 61.72 -23.15
C ARG A 152 -11.10 62.67 -23.38
N HIS A 153 -12.09 62.65 -22.50
CA HIS A 153 -13.25 63.55 -22.58
C HIS A 153 -12.85 65.01 -22.32
N ARG A 154 -11.94 65.26 -21.37
CA ARG A 154 -11.41 66.61 -21.12
C ARG A 154 -10.68 67.16 -22.34
N PHE A 155 -9.90 66.33 -23.03
CA PHE A 155 -9.23 66.71 -24.27
C PHE A 155 -10.20 66.99 -25.42
N SER A 156 -11.29 66.21 -25.56
CA SER A 156 -12.30 66.43 -26.61
C SER A 156 -13.08 67.74 -26.41
N MET A 157 -13.34 68.11 -25.14
CA MET A 157 -14.07 69.33 -24.75
C MET A 157 -13.21 70.62 -24.78
N MET A 158 -11.88 70.53 -24.90
CA MET A 158 -11.03 71.72 -25.02
C MET A 158 -11.18 72.41 -26.39
N GLY A 159 -11.31 73.73 -26.41
CA GLY A 159 -11.37 74.53 -27.65
C GLY A 159 -10.09 74.46 -28.50
N GLY A 160 -10.21 74.66 -29.82
CA GLY A 160 -9.15 74.37 -30.81
C GLY A 160 -7.77 75.00 -30.56
N PHE A 161 -7.71 76.24 -30.07
CA PHE A 161 -6.46 76.92 -29.75
C PHE A 161 -5.77 76.37 -28.48
N ALA A 162 -6.53 76.09 -27.42
CA ALA A 162 -6.00 75.47 -26.20
C ALA A 162 -5.51 74.04 -26.46
N ARG A 163 -6.19 73.33 -27.37
CA ARG A 163 -5.85 71.98 -27.79
C ARG A 163 -4.51 71.91 -28.51
N PHE A 164 -4.17 72.91 -29.33
CA PHE A 164 -2.90 72.97 -30.06
C PHE A 164 -1.71 73.26 -29.14
N LEU A 165 -1.86 74.19 -28.19
CA LEU A 165 -0.81 74.59 -27.25
C LEU A 165 -0.45 73.52 -26.21
N ARG A 166 -1.45 72.83 -25.64
CA ARG A 166 -1.24 71.82 -24.58
C ARG A 166 -1.16 70.38 -25.09
N ARG A 167 -1.22 70.17 -26.41
CA ARG A 167 -1.27 68.86 -27.05
C ARG A 167 -0.18 67.91 -26.52
N ARG A 168 1.08 68.33 -26.59
CA ARG A 168 2.23 67.49 -26.21
C ARG A 168 2.17 66.99 -24.76
N THR A 169 1.76 67.85 -23.83
CA THR A 169 1.68 67.50 -22.40
C THR A 169 0.51 66.53 -22.14
N ILE A 170 -0.65 66.78 -22.74
CA ILE A 170 -1.84 65.92 -22.56
C ILE A 170 -1.63 64.56 -23.25
N THR A 171 -1.03 64.53 -24.44
CA THR A 171 -0.71 63.27 -25.13
C THR A 171 0.27 62.44 -24.31
N ARG A 172 1.31 63.06 -23.73
CA ARG A 172 2.24 62.37 -22.83
C ARG A 172 1.56 61.77 -21.60
N ASN A 173 0.63 62.51 -20.98
CA ASN A 173 -0.12 62.00 -19.82
C ASN A 173 -1.07 60.85 -20.22
N LEU A 174 -1.72 60.94 -21.38
CA LEU A 174 -2.54 59.86 -21.92
C LEU A 174 -1.70 58.60 -22.20
N ASP A 175 -0.53 58.75 -22.81
CA ASP A 175 0.39 57.65 -23.09
C ASP A 175 0.88 56.99 -21.78
N GLU A 176 1.11 57.79 -20.73
CA GLU A 176 1.48 57.28 -19.41
C GLU A 176 0.35 56.49 -18.74
N ILE A 177 -0.90 56.97 -18.82
CA ILE A 177 -2.07 56.24 -18.29
C ILE A 177 -2.30 54.95 -19.07
N VAL A 178 -2.22 54.99 -20.41
CA VAL A 178 -2.33 53.79 -21.26
C VAL A 178 -1.26 52.77 -20.91
N ARG A 179 -0.02 53.20 -20.69
CA ARG A 179 1.06 52.31 -20.26
C ARG A 179 0.75 51.65 -18.91
N ARG A 180 0.26 52.43 -17.93
CA ARG A 180 -0.14 51.90 -16.62
C ARG A 180 -1.31 50.93 -16.69
N VAL A 181 -2.29 51.17 -17.56
CA VAL A 181 -3.40 50.23 -17.82
C VAL A 181 -2.86 48.91 -18.37
N ALA A 182 -1.99 48.96 -19.38
CA ALA A 182 -1.37 47.76 -19.95
C ALA A 182 -0.53 46.99 -18.92
N GLU A 183 0.30 47.68 -18.12
CA GLU A 183 1.04 47.08 -17.01
C GLU A 183 0.10 46.43 -15.96
N SER A 184 -1.03 47.08 -15.66
CA SER A 184 -2.02 46.61 -14.70
C SER A 184 -2.76 45.36 -15.21
N GLN A 185 -3.11 45.31 -16.50
CA GLN A 185 -3.73 44.15 -17.16
C GLN A 185 -2.77 42.96 -17.22
N GLN A 186 -1.48 43.21 -17.50
CA GLN A 186 -0.45 42.17 -17.50
C GLN A 186 -0.33 41.50 -16.12
N ARG A 187 -0.30 42.29 -15.04
CA ARG A 187 -0.28 41.76 -13.67
C ARG A 187 -1.54 40.97 -13.32
N GLU A 188 -2.71 41.39 -13.78
CA GLU A 188 -3.93 40.60 -13.60
C GLU A 188 -3.80 39.23 -14.28
N SER A 189 -3.27 39.19 -15.51
CA SER A 189 -3.02 37.93 -16.21
C SER A 189 -2.03 37.03 -15.47
N GLU A 190 -0.98 37.60 -14.88
CA GLU A 190 0.00 36.87 -14.07
C GLU A 190 -0.63 36.28 -12.80
N PHE A 191 -1.49 37.03 -12.11
CA PHE A 191 -2.23 36.53 -10.96
C PHE A 191 -3.24 35.44 -11.34
N LEU A 192 -3.93 35.58 -12.48
CA LEU A 192 -4.85 34.54 -12.96
C LEU A 192 -4.10 33.24 -13.31
N ALA A 193 -2.94 33.34 -13.99
CA ALA A 193 -2.10 32.19 -14.28
C ALA A 193 -1.59 31.50 -12.99
N SER A 194 -1.15 32.29 -12.01
CA SER A 194 -0.70 31.78 -10.71
C SER A 194 -1.84 31.09 -9.93
N LEU A 195 -3.07 31.59 -10.05
CA LEU A 195 -4.25 30.99 -9.43
C LEU A 195 -4.63 29.66 -10.10
N GLU A 196 -4.50 29.59 -11.42
CA GLU A 196 -4.69 28.34 -12.17
C GLU A 196 -3.63 27.30 -11.78
N GLU A 197 -2.37 27.71 -11.64
CA GLU A 197 -1.27 26.85 -11.19
C GLU A 197 -1.54 26.28 -9.79
N ILE A 198 -1.95 27.11 -8.82
CA ILE A 198 -2.29 26.66 -7.46
C ILE A 198 -3.43 25.62 -7.48
N LYS A 199 -4.45 25.84 -8.33
CA LYS A 199 -5.59 24.91 -8.45
C LYS A 199 -5.24 23.61 -9.17
N ALA A 200 -4.26 23.65 -10.08
CA ALA A 200 -3.81 22.50 -10.86
C ALA A 200 -2.77 21.63 -10.12
N ARG A 201 -2.30 22.01 -8.93
CA ARG A 201 -1.36 21.18 -8.17
C ARG A 201 -1.99 19.84 -7.76
N ASP A 202 -1.29 18.76 -8.06
CA ASP A 202 -1.66 17.42 -7.66
C ASP A 202 -1.56 17.22 -6.14
N LEU A 203 -2.26 16.22 -5.63
CA LEU A 203 -2.17 15.86 -4.23
C LEU A 203 -0.77 15.30 -3.92
N PRO A 204 -0.20 15.62 -2.75
CA PRO A 204 1.08 15.05 -2.33
C PRO A 204 0.95 13.54 -2.12
N ASP A 205 1.98 12.80 -2.54
CA ASP A 205 2.07 11.36 -2.27
C ASP A 205 2.09 11.10 -0.78
N THR A 206 1.27 10.14 -0.33
CA THR A 206 1.33 9.69 1.05
C THR A 206 2.44 8.67 1.20
N GLU A 207 3.54 9.06 1.84
CA GLU A 207 4.41 8.10 2.52
C GLU A 207 3.52 7.29 3.47
N GLY A 208 3.65 5.95 3.44
CA GLY A 208 2.74 5.03 4.12
C GLY A 208 2.71 5.19 5.65
N LEU A 209 2.35 4.11 6.36
CA LEU A 209 2.30 4.17 7.82
C LEU A 209 3.70 4.37 8.41
N ASP A 210 3.83 5.38 9.27
CA ASP A 210 5.03 5.63 10.06
C ASP A 210 5.28 4.51 11.07
N ILE A 211 6.53 4.40 11.56
CA ILE A 211 6.92 3.29 12.44
C ILE A 211 6.12 3.26 13.74
N ALA A 212 5.77 4.42 14.32
CA ALA A 212 4.98 4.48 15.54
C ALA A 212 3.54 3.98 15.28
N SER A 213 2.96 4.29 14.11
CA SER A 213 1.67 3.71 13.70
C SER A 213 1.75 2.19 13.54
N LYS A 214 2.80 1.67 12.89
CA LYS A 214 2.99 0.21 12.74
C LYS A 214 3.12 -0.48 14.10
N ARG A 215 3.93 0.05 15.02
CA ARG A 215 4.07 -0.46 16.40
C ARG A 215 2.73 -0.50 17.12
N SER A 216 1.98 0.60 17.05
CA SER A 216 0.68 0.71 17.70
C SER A 216 -0.36 -0.24 17.10
N ILE A 217 -0.33 -0.51 15.78
CA ILE A 217 -1.12 -1.59 15.16
C ILE A 217 -0.70 -2.95 15.72
N ASN A 218 0.61 -3.22 15.81
CA ASN A 218 1.12 -4.49 16.31
C ASN A 218 0.74 -4.74 17.78
N PHE A 219 0.70 -3.71 18.63
CA PHE A 219 0.19 -3.83 20.01
C PHE A 219 -1.30 -4.16 20.05
N MET A 220 -2.11 -3.59 19.15
CA MET A 220 -3.52 -3.95 19.04
C MET A 220 -3.72 -5.39 18.55
N ILE A 221 -2.91 -5.84 17.59
CA ILE A 221 -2.90 -7.23 17.10
C ILE A 221 -2.53 -8.18 18.25
N LEU A 222 -1.47 -7.87 19.00
CA LEU A 222 -1.04 -8.65 20.16
C LEU A 222 -2.12 -8.71 21.24
N SER A 223 -2.72 -7.57 21.55
CA SER A 223 -3.82 -7.48 22.51
C SER A 223 -5.00 -8.38 22.10
N PHE A 224 -5.34 -8.41 20.80
CA PHE A 224 -6.39 -9.29 20.31
C PHE A 224 -5.99 -10.77 20.35
N ALA A 225 -4.73 -11.09 20.04
CA ALA A 225 -4.20 -12.44 20.19
C ALA A 225 -4.16 -12.91 21.64
N GLN A 226 -3.87 -12.02 22.59
CA GLN A 226 -3.97 -12.28 24.03
C GLN A 226 -5.41 -12.60 24.44
N GLN A 227 -6.38 -11.81 23.98
CA GLN A 227 -7.79 -12.09 24.25
C GLN A 227 -8.24 -13.44 23.71
N MET A 228 -7.79 -13.80 22.50
CA MET A 228 -8.07 -15.12 21.92
C MET A 228 -7.41 -16.23 22.71
N TYR A 229 -6.15 -16.05 23.12
CA TYR A 229 -5.43 -17.01 23.95
C TYR A 229 -6.16 -17.26 25.28
N LEU A 230 -6.60 -16.20 25.96
CA LEU A 230 -7.35 -16.31 27.21
C LEU A 230 -8.70 -16.99 27.01
N HIS A 231 -9.44 -16.63 25.96
CA HIS A 231 -10.74 -17.22 25.63
C HIS A 231 -10.68 -18.73 25.37
N PHE A 232 -9.53 -19.21 24.87
CA PHE A 232 -9.26 -20.62 24.59
C PHE A 232 -8.26 -21.26 25.56
N SER A 233 -7.99 -20.61 26.70
CA SER A 233 -7.08 -21.14 27.72
C SER A 233 -7.72 -22.27 28.53
N ASP A 234 -9.05 -22.19 28.72
CA ASP A 234 -9.84 -23.29 29.30
C ASP A 234 -9.66 -24.55 28.43
N ASN A 235 -9.35 -25.68 29.06
CA ASN A 235 -9.07 -26.97 28.41
C ASN A 235 -7.85 -26.99 27.46
N ASN A 236 -6.94 -26.00 27.58
CA ASN A 236 -5.70 -25.92 26.80
C ASN A 236 -5.92 -25.97 25.26
N LEU A 237 -7.06 -25.46 24.79
CA LEU A 237 -7.40 -25.52 23.37
C LEU A 237 -6.40 -24.71 22.51
N ALA A 238 -5.91 -23.58 23.02
CA ALA A 238 -4.88 -22.80 22.35
C ALA A 238 -3.56 -23.58 22.16
N GLY A 239 -3.13 -24.33 23.18
CA GLY A 239 -1.92 -25.15 23.11
C GLY A 239 -2.06 -26.31 22.12
N LEU A 240 -3.19 -27.02 22.17
CA LEU A 240 -3.50 -28.11 21.24
C LEU A 240 -3.58 -27.62 19.78
N ALA A 241 -4.18 -26.44 19.56
CA ALA A 241 -4.27 -25.81 18.25
C ALA A 241 -2.91 -25.38 17.69
N LYS A 242 -2.00 -24.88 18.57
CA LYS A 242 -0.61 -24.59 18.23
C LYS A 242 0.12 -25.87 17.82
N GLU A 243 0.06 -26.90 18.67
CA GLU A 243 0.73 -28.19 18.42
C GLU A 243 0.32 -28.81 17.07
N ALA A 244 -0.98 -28.84 16.77
CA ALA A 244 -1.51 -29.36 15.50
C ALA A 244 -1.06 -28.56 14.26
N SER A 245 -0.57 -27.33 14.44
CA SER A 245 -0.02 -26.53 13.34
C SER A 245 1.47 -26.73 13.10
N GLU A 246 2.20 -27.15 14.14
CA GLU A 246 3.66 -27.35 14.12
C GLU A 246 4.03 -28.80 13.81
N LYS A 247 3.30 -29.76 14.39
CA LYS A 247 3.57 -31.19 14.25
C LYS A 247 2.81 -31.80 13.06
N SER A 248 3.26 -32.96 12.60
CA SER A 248 2.54 -33.77 11.62
C SER A 248 1.46 -34.63 12.29
N VAL A 249 0.48 -35.05 11.52
CA VAL A 249 -0.65 -35.87 12.00
C VAL A 249 -0.20 -37.19 12.63
N GLY A 250 0.81 -37.85 12.07
CA GLY A 250 1.33 -39.13 12.60
C GLY A 250 2.15 -39.02 13.90
N VAL A 251 2.44 -37.80 14.37
CA VAL A 251 3.17 -37.57 15.63
C VAL A 251 2.23 -37.12 16.75
N SER A 252 1.05 -36.61 16.40
CA SER A 252 0.14 -35.98 17.36
C SER A 252 -0.82 -37.01 17.95
N ASN A 253 -0.69 -37.30 19.25
CA ASN A 253 -1.57 -38.21 19.97
C ASN A 253 -2.34 -37.45 21.06
N TYR A 254 -3.65 -37.42 20.94
CA TYR A 254 -4.62 -36.75 21.80
C TYR A 254 -5.32 -37.72 22.76
N GLY A 255 -5.00 -39.01 22.72
CA GLY A 255 -5.47 -40.02 23.65
C GLY A 255 -6.55 -40.94 23.08
N SER A 256 -7.43 -41.42 23.95
CA SER A 256 -8.48 -42.37 23.59
C SER A 256 -9.63 -41.71 22.84
N LYS A 257 -10.50 -42.52 22.23
CA LYS A 257 -11.72 -42.06 21.57
C LYS A 257 -12.55 -41.08 22.43
N ALA A 258 -12.78 -41.42 23.69
CA ALA A 258 -13.57 -40.57 24.60
C ALA A 258 -12.93 -39.19 24.83
N VAL A 259 -11.60 -39.13 24.92
CA VAL A 259 -10.87 -37.85 25.02
C VAL A 259 -10.97 -37.07 23.71
N CYS A 260 -10.81 -37.76 22.58
CA CYS A 260 -10.95 -37.16 21.26
C CYS A 260 -12.34 -36.54 21.05
N ASP A 261 -13.40 -37.29 21.38
CA ASP A 261 -14.78 -36.82 21.27
C ASP A 261 -15.02 -35.56 22.14
N SER A 262 -14.50 -35.54 23.37
CA SER A 262 -14.58 -34.37 24.25
C SER A 262 -13.84 -33.13 23.70
N ILE A 263 -12.68 -33.34 23.07
CA ILE A 263 -11.94 -32.25 22.40
C ILE A 263 -12.76 -31.71 21.22
N LEU A 264 -13.34 -32.58 20.40
CA LEU A 264 -14.15 -32.18 19.25
C LEU A 264 -15.37 -31.35 19.65
N GLU A 265 -16.10 -31.79 20.68
CA GLU A 265 -17.23 -31.03 21.23
C GLU A 265 -16.78 -29.65 21.75
N THR A 266 -15.64 -29.59 22.45
CA THR A 266 -15.08 -28.34 22.97
C THR A 266 -14.68 -27.39 21.84
N VAL A 267 -14.00 -27.89 20.80
CA VAL A 267 -13.60 -27.10 19.62
C VAL A 267 -14.82 -26.49 18.96
N GLN A 268 -15.86 -27.28 18.72
CA GLN A 268 -17.07 -26.82 18.05
C GLN A 268 -17.80 -25.75 18.88
N MET A 269 -18.02 -26.01 20.16
CA MET A 269 -18.68 -25.06 21.07
C MET A 269 -17.92 -23.73 21.16
N ARG A 270 -16.59 -23.80 21.31
CA ARG A 270 -15.75 -22.61 21.50
C ARG A 270 -15.54 -21.83 20.20
N ALA A 271 -15.45 -22.50 19.05
CA ALA A 271 -15.36 -21.82 17.75
C ALA A 271 -16.55 -20.88 17.51
N ASP A 272 -17.78 -21.35 17.77
CA ASP A 272 -19.00 -20.57 17.59
C ASP A 272 -19.11 -19.40 18.59
N SER A 273 -18.60 -19.59 19.80
CA SER A 273 -18.61 -18.53 20.83
C SER A 273 -17.78 -17.33 20.41
N MET A 274 -16.60 -17.55 19.80
CA MET A 274 -15.66 -16.49 19.44
C MET A 274 -16.19 -15.61 18.29
N GLU A 275 -17.03 -16.14 17.42
CA GLU A 275 -17.66 -15.36 16.34
C GLU A 275 -18.68 -14.35 16.87
N LYS A 276 -19.34 -14.66 18.00
CA LYS A 276 -20.42 -13.86 18.56
C LYS A 276 -19.95 -12.74 19.48
N VAL A 277 -18.70 -12.74 19.93
CA VAL A 277 -18.24 -11.73 20.88
C VAL A 277 -17.91 -10.42 20.18
N SER A 278 -18.69 -9.39 20.48
CA SER A 278 -18.48 -7.99 20.11
C SER A 278 -18.20 -7.16 21.38
N GLY A 279 -17.58 -5.98 21.23
CA GLY A 279 -17.42 -5.03 22.34
C GLY A 279 -16.07 -5.05 23.07
N PHE A 280 -15.03 -5.70 22.54
CA PHE A 280 -13.70 -5.71 23.18
C PHE A 280 -12.87 -4.44 22.98
N ALA A 281 -13.37 -3.41 22.29
CA ALA A 281 -12.54 -2.27 21.86
C ALA A 281 -11.77 -1.63 23.04
N ASP A 282 -12.46 -1.38 24.16
CA ASP A 282 -11.86 -0.74 25.33
C ASP A 282 -10.84 -1.65 26.04
N ILE A 283 -11.17 -2.94 26.16
CA ILE A 283 -10.27 -3.95 26.72
C ILE A 283 -9.01 -4.06 25.86
N LEU A 284 -9.18 -4.10 24.53
CA LEU A 284 -8.07 -4.21 23.60
C LEU A 284 -7.15 -3.00 23.66
N GLN A 285 -7.71 -1.79 23.74
CA GLN A 285 -6.93 -0.56 23.88
C GLN A 285 -6.15 -0.53 25.20
N ARG A 286 -6.79 -0.89 26.31
CA ARG A 286 -6.14 -0.92 27.63
C ARG A 286 -5.01 -1.95 27.66
N CYS A 287 -5.25 -3.15 27.14
CA CYS A 287 -4.24 -4.19 27.03
C CYS A 287 -3.09 -3.77 26.09
N ALA A 288 -3.39 -3.17 24.93
CA ALA A 288 -2.36 -2.66 24.01
C ALA A 288 -1.47 -1.59 24.67
N LYS A 289 -2.04 -0.73 25.53
CA LYS A 289 -1.27 0.23 26.32
C LYS A 289 -0.30 -0.48 27.29
N MET A 290 -0.77 -1.45 28.05
CA MET A 290 0.08 -2.21 28.97
C MET A 290 1.19 -2.99 28.24
N ILE A 291 0.89 -3.54 27.06
CA ILE A 291 1.90 -4.17 26.20
C ILE A 291 2.95 -3.13 25.77
N SER A 292 2.52 -1.94 25.37
CA SER A 292 3.45 -0.88 24.92
C SER A 292 4.40 -0.40 26.02
N GLU A 293 3.99 -0.46 27.29
CA GLU A 293 4.81 -0.10 28.45
C GLU A 293 5.93 -1.13 28.72
N LYS A 294 5.73 -2.40 28.31
CA LYS A 294 6.73 -3.47 28.48
C LYS A 294 7.56 -3.75 27.22
N ALA A 295 7.13 -3.26 26.06
CA ALA A 295 7.73 -3.59 24.76
C ALA A 295 9.11 -2.95 24.56
N VAL A 296 10.08 -3.77 24.13
CA VAL A 296 11.41 -3.33 23.68
C VAL A 296 11.62 -3.77 22.23
N PHE A 297 12.29 -2.92 21.45
CA PHE A 297 12.62 -3.15 20.04
C PHE A 297 14.13 -3.34 19.88
N GLU A 298 14.55 -4.12 18.89
CA GLU A 298 15.97 -4.33 18.61
C GLU A 298 16.58 -3.10 17.93
N LEU A 299 15.87 -2.54 16.94
CA LEU A 299 16.21 -1.30 16.26
C LEU A 299 15.10 -0.24 16.33
N ASP A 300 15.45 1.02 16.08
CA ASP A 300 14.49 2.14 16.11
C ASP A 300 13.48 2.09 14.96
N ASP A 301 13.81 1.44 13.85
CA ASP A 301 12.96 1.20 12.68
C ASP A 301 12.16 -0.12 12.76
N ASP A 302 12.31 -0.90 13.83
CA ASP A 302 11.54 -2.13 14.02
C ASP A 302 10.11 -1.87 14.48
N ALA A 303 9.15 -2.52 13.82
CA ALA A 303 7.74 -2.45 14.16
C ALA A 303 7.30 -3.56 15.14
N VAL A 304 8.06 -4.65 15.24
CA VAL A 304 7.73 -5.84 16.03
C VAL A 304 8.62 -5.89 17.26
N PRO A 305 8.05 -5.97 18.49
CA PRO A 305 8.86 -6.01 19.71
C PRO A 305 9.59 -7.35 19.88
N ILE A 306 10.67 -7.34 20.64
CA ILE A 306 11.41 -8.52 21.06
C ILE A 306 10.47 -9.42 21.88
N ALA A 307 10.27 -10.66 21.41
CA ALA A 307 9.29 -11.60 21.95
C ALA A 307 9.30 -11.74 23.49
N GLY A 308 10.50 -11.83 24.09
CA GLY A 308 10.65 -11.99 25.54
C GLY A 308 10.11 -10.82 26.36
N THR A 309 10.10 -9.60 25.80
CA THR A 309 9.67 -8.38 26.52
C THR A 309 8.16 -8.22 26.62
N VAL A 310 7.42 -8.90 25.73
CA VAL A 310 5.95 -8.91 25.69
C VAL A 310 5.38 -10.29 26.01
N SER A 311 6.09 -11.06 26.85
CA SER A 311 5.70 -12.40 27.31
C SER A 311 4.62 -12.38 28.41
N THR A 312 4.18 -11.20 28.85
CA THR A 312 3.03 -11.07 29.76
C THR A 312 1.72 -10.96 28.99
N VAL A 313 0.77 -11.83 29.33
CA VAL A 313 -0.63 -11.78 28.90
C VAL A 313 -1.46 -11.08 29.98
N PHE A 314 -2.25 -10.08 29.56
CA PHE A 314 -3.12 -9.31 30.45
C PHE A 314 -4.57 -9.77 30.33
N ASP A 315 -5.11 -10.33 31.41
CA ASP A 315 -6.50 -10.75 31.56
C ASP A 315 -7.26 -9.65 32.29
N ILE A 316 -8.07 -8.90 31.54
CA ILE A 316 -8.82 -7.74 32.03
C ILE A 316 -10.29 -8.14 32.13
N ASP A 317 -10.83 -8.18 33.34
CA ASP A 317 -12.23 -8.52 33.57
C ASP A 317 -13.19 -7.34 33.28
N SER A 318 -14.49 -7.60 33.34
CA SER A 318 -15.54 -6.59 33.14
C SER A 318 -15.52 -5.46 34.17
N ASN A 319 -14.90 -5.69 35.34
CA ASN A 319 -14.75 -4.69 36.41
C ASN A 319 -13.44 -3.92 36.29
N GLY A 320 -12.62 -4.24 35.29
CA GLY A 320 -11.33 -3.60 35.02
C GLY A 320 -10.18 -4.07 35.92
N LEU A 321 -10.35 -5.19 36.65
CA LEU A 321 -9.26 -5.86 37.35
C LEU A 321 -8.34 -6.51 36.32
N VAL A 322 -7.04 -6.29 36.48
CA VAL A 322 -6.02 -6.85 35.59
C VAL A 322 -5.32 -8.00 36.31
N ARG A 323 -5.25 -9.15 35.64
CA ARG A 323 -4.45 -10.31 36.06
C ARG A 323 -3.37 -10.55 35.01
N GLU A 324 -2.15 -10.81 35.46
CA GLU A 324 -1.03 -11.12 34.58
C GLU A 324 -0.81 -12.63 34.52
N ARG A 325 -0.55 -13.16 33.33
CA ARG A 325 -0.10 -14.54 33.10
C ARG A 325 1.13 -14.52 32.20
N GLU A 326 2.07 -15.43 32.43
CA GLU A 326 3.22 -15.57 31.54
C GLU A 326 2.87 -16.50 30.37
N ALA A 327 2.97 -15.98 29.13
CA ALA A 327 2.93 -16.76 27.90
C ALA A 327 3.58 -15.96 26.75
N ASN A 328 4.58 -16.55 26.09
CA ASN A 328 5.33 -15.89 25.03
C ASN A 328 4.65 -16.05 23.66
N LEU A 329 3.56 -15.32 23.43
CA LEU A 329 2.75 -15.49 22.22
C LEU A 329 3.52 -15.25 20.90
N ILE A 330 4.48 -14.31 20.89
CA ILE A 330 5.32 -14.05 19.71
C ILE A 330 6.34 -15.16 19.52
N GLY A 331 7.08 -15.51 20.58
CA GLY A 331 8.16 -16.50 20.51
C GLY A 331 7.63 -17.90 20.19
N ASP A 332 6.47 -18.23 20.74
CA ASP A 332 5.74 -19.47 20.45
C ASP A 332 4.88 -19.39 19.18
N ASN A 333 4.88 -18.25 18.48
CA ASN A 333 4.15 -18.01 17.23
C ASN A 333 2.67 -18.45 17.27
N TYR A 334 1.98 -18.21 18.38
CA TYR A 334 0.55 -18.50 18.49
C TYR A 334 -0.21 -17.81 17.36
N TRP A 335 -1.18 -18.52 16.77
CA TRP A 335 -2.00 -18.01 15.66
C TRP A 335 -1.21 -17.50 14.46
N LYS A 336 0.04 -17.95 14.27
CA LYS A 336 0.97 -17.50 13.23
C LYS A 336 1.19 -15.98 13.25
N LEU A 337 1.28 -15.38 14.45
CA LEU A 337 1.47 -13.94 14.66
C LEU A 337 2.58 -13.32 13.79
N THR A 338 3.68 -14.04 13.56
CA THR A 338 4.80 -13.61 12.70
C THR A 338 4.42 -13.27 11.25
N THR A 339 3.29 -13.82 10.77
CA THR A 339 2.73 -13.57 9.44
C THR A 339 1.72 -12.43 9.39
N VAL A 340 1.18 -12.03 10.56
CA VAL A 340 0.10 -11.03 10.67
C VAL A 340 0.63 -9.63 10.99
N PHE A 341 1.77 -9.54 11.67
CA PHE A 341 2.34 -8.25 12.04
C PHE A 341 2.62 -7.34 10.85
N SER A 342 2.42 -6.04 11.08
CA SER A 342 2.91 -4.99 10.19
C SER A 342 4.42 -4.88 10.33
N ARG A 343 5.15 -5.02 9.22
CA ARG A 343 6.59 -4.80 9.14
C ARG A 343 6.86 -3.43 8.53
#